data_AF-A0A0L6UZI8-F1
#
_entry.id   AF-A0A0L6UZI8-F1
#
_cell.length_a   1.000
_cell.length_b   1.000
_cell.length_c   1.000
_cell.angle_alpha   90.00
_cell.angle_beta   90.00
_cell.angle_gamma   90.00
#
_symmetry.space_group_name_H-M   'P 1'
#
loop_
_entity.id
_entity.type
_entity.pdbx_description
1 polymer ?
#
loop_
_entity_poly.entity_id
_entity_poly.type
_entity_poly.pdbx_seq_one_letter_code
_entity_poly.pdbx_strand_id
1 'polypeptide(L)'
;MAVNGKHALQWTDEEIYIKNPEGSKQKAPYLKLEKSSYGLKQAPKNWYNTFTSWFKEINYVPSAYNVCLFIQKDKDSFIFFHVNDMIVIGRTEKFQDLFLNHFPNSTAHNPDTLLGMKLITSSKAISLSQPTLIKKGLEILDLVDYKPFKMPTTPAIQLHTSSEEDHQGFLKLNVNYRTYTAILNYLACRSRPDLASAVCILSRFNQGPDITHWKAMLHFWKYLKGTQDFGLILKPDPALLSDCILFYTDAMWAEDQETRILQSGSIAFQILPKSVEQQETDKYHHVLHGIRTEHIGGWGEENQWLTFLIKELWKLKLDPTLFHVDNCALMEKLNNFWANSKTKHLDIQIKNLRYKYKKQRSRCQAHLF
;
A
#
# COMPACT_ATOMS: atom_id res chain seq x y z
N MET A 1 17.15 1.42 -8.40
CA MET A 1 17.69 0.08 -8.71
C MET A 1 16.88 -0.97 -7.96
N ALA A 2 16.45 -2.04 -8.63
CA ALA A 2 15.91 -3.23 -7.97
C ALA A 2 17.02 -4.26 -7.80
N VAL A 3 16.95 -5.00 -6.70
CA VAL A 3 17.94 -6.01 -6.35
C VAL A 3 17.22 -7.27 -5.92
N ASN A 4 17.62 -8.40 -6.52
CA ASN A 4 17.10 -9.71 -6.20
C ASN A 4 18.22 -10.55 -5.57
N GLY A 5 18.12 -10.72 -4.26
CA GLY A 5 18.97 -11.65 -3.51
C GLY A 5 18.51 -13.08 -3.77
N LYS A 6 19.01 -13.70 -4.85
CA LYS A 6 18.80 -15.12 -5.08
C LYS A 6 19.82 -15.90 -4.24
N HIS A 7 19.32 -16.74 -3.34
CA HIS A 7 20.08 -17.85 -2.74
C HIS A 7 21.30 -17.50 -1.88
N ALA A 8 21.22 -16.54 -0.96
CA ALA A 8 22.15 -16.57 0.17
C ALA A 8 21.67 -17.66 1.16
N LEU A 9 22.06 -18.91 0.88
CA LEU A 9 21.98 -20.01 1.83
C LEU A 9 22.81 -19.59 3.05
N GLN A 10 22.17 -19.25 4.17
CA GLN A 10 22.84 -18.79 5.38
C GLN A 10 22.90 -19.91 6.42
N TRP A 11 23.99 -19.99 7.17
CA TRP A 11 24.12 -20.89 8.31
C TRP A 11 22.95 -20.76 9.28
N THR A 12 22.46 -21.89 9.78
CA THR A 12 21.40 -21.91 10.79
C THR A 12 22.02 -21.94 12.17
N ASP A 13 21.60 -21.02 13.06
CA ASP A 13 22.02 -21.04 14.48
C ASP A 13 21.43 -22.25 15.23
N GLU A 14 20.41 -22.88 14.65
CA GLU A 14 19.72 -24.06 15.18
C GLU A 14 20.13 -25.32 14.39
N GLU A 15 20.16 -26.47 15.07
CA GLU A 15 20.35 -27.76 14.43
C GLU A 15 19.04 -28.25 13.81
N ILE A 16 18.93 -28.14 12.49
CA ILE A 16 17.75 -28.58 11.75
C ILE A 16 18.08 -29.83 10.95
N TYR A 17 17.24 -30.85 11.10
CA TYR A 17 17.31 -32.07 10.30
C TYR A 17 16.10 -32.14 9.37
N ILE A 18 16.35 -32.41 8.09
CA ILE A 18 15.30 -32.61 7.10
C ILE A 18 15.24 -34.08 6.70
N LYS A 19 14.06 -34.55 6.30
CA LYS A 19 13.94 -35.83 5.60
C LYS A 19 14.76 -35.76 4.32
N ASN A 20 15.37 -36.88 3.97
CA ASN A 20 16.09 -36.99 2.71
C ASN A 20 15.13 -36.66 1.54
N PRO A 21 15.42 -35.62 0.74
CA PRO A 21 14.50 -35.16 -0.30
C PRO A 21 14.30 -36.21 -1.39
N GLU A 22 13.10 -36.24 -1.97
CA GLU A 22 12.76 -37.14 -3.07
C GLU A 22 13.73 -36.95 -4.25
N GLY A 23 14.27 -38.07 -4.77
CA GLY A 23 15.28 -38.07 -5.84
C GLY A 23 16.74 -38.02 -5.37
N SER A 24 16.99 -37.87 -4.06
CA SER A 24 18.34 -37.98 -3.49
C SER A 24 18.82 -39.45 -3.47
N LYS A 25 20.09 -39.67 -3.88
CA LYS A 25 20.74 -40.99 -3.82
C LYS A 25 21.28 -41.35 -2.43
N GLN A 26 21.16 -40.46 -1.45
CA GLN A 26 21.66 -40.71 -0.10
C GLN A 26 20.87 -41.82 0.59
N LYS A 27 21.56 -42.67 1.35
CA LYS A 27 20.92 -43.74 2.13
C LYS A 27 20.44 -43.27 3.51
N ALA A 28 20.95 -42.14 4.00
CA ALA A 28 20.56 -41.61 5.30
C ALA A 28 19.08 -41.17 5.28
N PRO A 29 18.28 -41.51 6.31
CA PRO A 29 16.87 -41.11 6.37
C PRO A 29 16.70 -39.61 6.61
N TYR A 30 17.69 -38.97 7.26
CA TYR A 30 17.69 -37.56 7.60
C TYR A 30 19.04 -36.93 7.26
N LEU A 31 19.01 -35.66 6.89
CA LEU A 31 20.18 -34.83 6.59
C LEU A 31 20.20 -33.63 7.53
N LYS A 32 21.37 -33.30 8.08
CA LYS A 32 21.56 -32.04 8.82
C LYS A 32 21.67 -30.91 7.82
N LEU A 33 20.86 -29.88 8.01
CA LEU A 33 20.87 -28.71 7.18
C LEU A 33 21.97 -27.76 7.66
N GLU A 34 23.00 -27.56 6.85
CA GLU A 34 24.07 -26.62 7.18
C GLU A 34 23.65 -25.17 6.96
N LYS A 35 22.78 -24.93 5.97
CA LYS A 35 22.32 -23.61 5.58
C LYS A 35 20.83 -23.58 5.34
N SER A 36 20.18 -22.54 5.83
CA SER A 36 18.75 -22.26 5.74
C SER A 36 18.26 -22.37 4.30
N SER A 37 17.27 -23.24 4.09
CA SER A 37 16.62 -23.47 2.82
C SER A 37 15.25 -22.80 2.77
N TYR A 38 14.77 -22.55 1.55
CA TYR A 38 13.43 -22.03 1.34
C TYR A 38 12.38 -23.02 1.88
N GLY A 39 11.33 -22.49 2.51
CA GLY A 39 10.26 -23.28 3.11
C GLY A 39 10.46 -23.59 4.61
N LEU A 40 11.63 -23.31 5.17
CA LEU A 40 11.83 -23.36 6.62
C LEU A 40 11.12 -22.18 7.30
N LYS A 41 10.52 -22.44 8.46
CA LYS A 41 9.81 -21.43 9.27
C LYS A 41 10.73 -20.24 9.65
N GLN A 42 12.01 -20.51 9.87
CA GLN A 42 13.04 -19.57 10.29
C GLN A 42 13.74 -18.87 9.11
N ALA A 43 13.63 -19.37 7.88
CA ALA A 43 14.33 -18.81 6.73
C ALA A 43 14.04 -17.31 6.51
N PRO A 44 12.79 -16.80 6.60
CA PRO A 44 12.53 -15.37 6.43
C PRO A 44 13.21 -14.50 7.49
N LYS A 45 13.30 -14.98 8.73
CA LYS A 45 13.93 -14.26 9.84
C LYS A 45 15.46 -14.21 9.65
N ASN A 46 16.07 -15.33 9.29
CA ASN A 46 17.51 -15.40 9.04
C ASN A 46 17.90 -14.50 7.85
N TRP A 47 17.07 -14.52 6.80
CA TRP A 47 17.21 -13.63 5.65
C TRP A 47 17.18 -12.15 6.05
N TYR A 48 16.16 -11.75 6.81
CA TYR A 48 16.05 -10.39 7.32
C TYR A 48 17.27 -9.98 8.16
N ASN A 49 17.71 -10.84 9.09
CA ASN A 49 18.86 -10.57 9.95
C ASN A 49 20.17 -10.44 9.14
N THR A 50 20.35 -11.21 8.08
CA THR A 50 21.51 -11.11 7.18
C THR A 50 21.59 -9.73 6.55
N PHE A 51 20.52 -9.34 5.86
CA PHE A 51 20.48 -8.06 5.16
C PHE A 51 20.60 -6.89 6.11
N THR A 52 19.87 -6.91 7.23
CA THR A 52 19.91 -5.81 8.19
C THR A 52 21.23 -5.70 8.94
N SER A 53 21.96 -6.80 9.15
CA SER A 53 23.32 -6.75 9.70
C SER A 53 24.29 -6.15 8.69
N TRP A 54 24.24 -6.62 7.44
CA TRP A 54 25.07 -6.07 6.37
C TRP A 54 24.76 -4.59 6.09
N PHE A 55 23.48 -4.18 6.09
CA PHE A 55 23.08 -2.77 5.97
C PHE A 55 23.77 -1.88 7.01
N LYS A 56 23.92 -2.36 8.25
CA LYS A 56 24.64 -1.61 9.30
C LYS A 56 26.12 -1.45 8.98
N GLU A 57 26.76 -2.49 8.44
CA GLU A 57 28.18 -2.46 8.03
C GLU A 57 28.41 -1.41 6.94
N ILE A 58 27.49 -1.28 5.99
CA ILE A 58 27.53 -0.28 4.92
C ILE A 58 26.87 1.07 5.31
N ASN A 59 26.75 1.36 6.62
CA ASN A 59 26.24 2.62 7.18
C ASN A 59 24.78 2.99 6.86
N TYR A 60 23.91 1.99 6.72
CA TYR A 60 22.47 2.20 6.69
C TYR A 60 21.86 1.93 8.06
N VAL A 61 20.89 2.76 8.43
CA VAL A 61 20.13 2.65 9.68
C VAL A 61 18.63 2.51 9.37
N PRO A 62 17.88 1.71 10.14
CA PRO A 62 16.44 1.60 9.96
C PRO A 62 15.77 2.95 10.27
N SER A 63 14.73 3.27 9.50
CA SER A 63 13.87 4.42 9.77
C SER A 63 13.11 4.24 11.09
N ALA A 64 12.95 5.32 11.84
CA ALA A 64 12.15 5.34 13.06
C ALA A 64 10.64 5.24 12.78
N TYR A 65 10.22 5.53 11.54
CA TYR A 65 8.82 5.61 11.14
C TYR A 65 8.39 4.50 10.16
N ASN A 66 9.33 3.77 9.54
CA ASN A 66 9.02 2.63 8.67
C ASN A 66 10.06 1.51 8.78
N VAL A 67 9.64 0.34 9.27
CA VAL A 67 10.53 -0.81 9.51
C VAL A 67 11.14 -1.43 8.24
N CYS A 68 10.53 -1.19 7.07
CA CYS A 68 11.02 -1.67 5.78
C CYS A 68 11.96 -0.66 5.11
N LEU A 69 12.17 0.52 5.70
CA LEU A 69 12.97 1.59 5.13
C LEU A 69 14.29 1.71 5.88
N PHE A 70 15.39 1.72 5.14
CA PHE A 70 16.73 1.99 5.66
C PHE A 70 17.31 3.22 4.98
N ILE A 71 17.96 4.06 5.77
CA ILE A 71 18.47 5.36 5.36
C ILE A 71 19.99 5.34 5.52
N GLN A 72 20.73 5.69 4.48
CA GLN A 72 22.17 5.87 4.61
C GLN A 72 22.46 7.07 5.53
N LYS A 73 23.49 7.01 6.38
CA LYS A 73 23.82 8.11 7.31
C LYS A 73 23.92 9.48 6.64
N ASP A 74 24.50 9.54 5.45
CA ASP A 74 24.65 10.77 4.66
C ASP A 74 23.35 11.20 3.94
N LYS A 75 22.33 10.33 3.93
CA LYS A 75 21.03 10.49 3.25
C LYS A 75 21.09 10.63 1.73
N ASP A 76 22.17 10.15 1.14
CA ASP A 76 22.37 10.08 -0.31
C ASP A 76 21.61 8.92 -0.98
N SER A 77 21.23 7.91 -0.20
CA SER A 77 20.49 6.75 -0.68
C SER A 77 19.57 6.16 0.39
N PHE A 78 18.56 5.45 -0.09
CA PHE A 78 17.52 4.81 0.71
C PHE A 78 17.28 3.41 0.18
N ILE A 79 17.02 2.47 1.09
CA ILE A 79 16.65 1.10 0.76
C ILE A 79 15.24 0.85 1.27
N PHE A 80 14.34 0.48 0.37
CA PHE A 80 13.09 -0.18 0.72
C PHE A 80 13.29 -1.69 0.60
N PHE A 81 13.18 -2.40 1.72
CA PHE A 81 13.38 -3.84 1.81
C PHE A 81 12.12 -4.51 2.36
N HIS A 82 11.51 -5.37 1.54
CA HIS A 82 10.31 -6.10 1.91
C HIS A 82 10.41 -7.56 1.47
N VAL A 83 10.69 -8.43 2.43
CA VAL A 83 10.85 -9.89 2.25
C VAL A 83 11.94 -10.20 1.21
N ASN A 84 11.57 -10.39 -0.05
CA ASN A 84 12.49 -10.71 -1.15
C ASN A 84 12.72 -9.54 -2.10
N ASP A 85 11.88 -8.51 -2.05
CA ASP A 85 11.99 -7.35 -2.93
C ASP A 85 12.81 -6.27 -2.24
N MET A 86 13.83 -5.79 -2.93
CA MET A 86 14.64 -4.66 -2.49
C MET A 86 14.74 -3.60 -3.57
N ILE A 87 14.37 -2.36 -3.23
CA ILE A 87 14.57 -1.19 -4.08
C ILE A 87 15.52 -0.23 -3.39
N VAL A 88 16.51 0.22 -4.13
CA VAL A 88 17.47 1.25 -3.73
C VAL A 88 17.21 2.51 -4.55
N ILE A 89 17.12 3.64 -3.85
CA ILE A 89 16.81 4.98 -4.38
C ILE A 89 17.97 5.91 -4.00
N GLY A 90 18.32 6.87 -4.87
CA GLY A 90 19.42 7.82 -4.65
C GLY A 90 20.69 7.44 -5.43
N ARG A 91 21.86 7.61 -4.83
CA ARG A 91 23.15 7.19 -5.42
C ARG A 91 23.32 5.68 -5.34
N THR A 92 22.92 4.97 -6.41
CA THR A 92 22.82 3.50 -6.41
C THR A 92 24.11 2.79 -6.81
N GLU A 93 25.04 3.46 -7.47
CA GLU A 93 26.25 2.85 -8.06
C GLU A 93 27.13 2.23 -6.97
N LYS A 94 27.44 3.00 -5.92
CA LYS A 94 28.22 2.52 -4.78
C LYS A 94 27.55 1.33 -4.08
N PHE A 95 26.22 1.38 -3.93
CA PHE A 95 25.49 0.28 -3.30
C PHE A 95 25.53 -0.97 -4.17
N GLN A 96 25.38 -0.82 -5.49
CA GLN A 96 25.41 -1.94 -6.43
C GLN A 96 26.73 -2.70 -6.34
N ASP A 97 27.85 -2.00 -6.34
CA ASP A 97 29.18 -2.62 -6.27
C ASP A 97 29.36 -3.38 -4.94
N LEU A 98 29.01 -2.74 -3.81
CA LEU A 98 29.06 -3.38 -2.49
C LEU A 98 28.14 -4.60 -2.41
N PHE A 99 26.94 -4.50 -2.99
CA PHE A 99 25.95 -5.56 -2.98
C PHE A 99 26.39 -6.77 -3.80
N LEU A 100 26.86 -6.57 -5.02
CA LEU A 100 27.31 -7.67 -5.89
C LEU A 100 28.60 -8.33 -5.37
N ASN A 101 29.48 -7.56 -4.74
CA ASN A 101 30.66 -8.10 -4.06
C ASN A 101 30.29 -8.97 -2.86
N HIS A 102 29.32 -8.54 -2.04
CA HIS A 102 28.89 -9.29 -0.86
C HIS A 102 27.98 -10.48 -1.20
N PHE A 103 27.17 -10.36 -2.27
CA PHE A 103 26.22 -11.37 -2.72
C PHE A 103 26.42 -11.72 -4.20
N PRO A 104 27.48 -12.49 -4.55
CA PRO A 104 27.92 -12.70 -5.94
C PRO A 104 26.89 -13.41 -6.85
N ASN A 105 25.94 -14.15 -6.29
CA ASN A 105 24.87 -14.83 -7.05
C ASN A 105 23.59 -14.00 -7.19
N SER A 106 23.65 -12.71 -6.83
CA SER A 106 22.50 -11.82 -6.88
C SER A 106 22.55 -10.94 -8.13
N THR A 107 21.45 -10.23 -8.38
CA THR A 107 21.34 -9.34 -9.55
C THR A 107 20.88 -7.96 -9.12
N ALA A 108 21.39 -6.95 -9.83
CA ALA A 108 20.99 -5.56 -9.70
C ALA A 108 20.58 -5.05 -11.08
N HIS A 109 19.40 -4.43 -11.18
CA HIS A 109 18.87 -3.94 -12.44
C HIS A 109 17.95 -2.73 -12.23
N ASN A 110 17.49 -2.13 -13.33
CA ASN A 110 16.44 -1.12 -13.25
C ASN A 110 15.13 -1.77 -12.78
N PRO A 111 14.37 -1.11 -11.89
CA PRO A 111 13.18 -1.72 -11.30
C PRO A 111 12.07 -1.80 -12.37
N ASP A 112 11.67 -3.03 -12.68
CA ASP A 112 10.59 -3.39 -13.61
C ASP A 112 9.38 -3.98 -12.87
N THR A 113 9.61 -4.46 -11.65
CA THR A 113 8.61 -5.01 -10.75
C THR A 113 8.82 -4.56 -9.31
N LEU A 114 7.73 -4.44 -8.54
CA LEU A 114 7.75 -4.17 -7.11
C LEU A 114 6.53 -4.81 -6.45
N LEU A 115 6.73 -5.74 -5.50
CA LEU A 115 5.64 -6.40 -4.77
C LEU A 115 4.60 -7.03 -5.71
N GLY A 116 5.08 -7.65 -6.79
CA GLY A 116 4.21 -8.25 -7.83
C GLY A 116 3.45 -7.24 -8.69
N MET A 117 3.77 -5.95 -8.61
CA MET A 117 3.28 -4.91 -9.54
C MET A 117 4.31 -4.69 -10.64
N LYS A 118 3.84 -4.52 -11.87
CA LYS A 118 4.64 -3.99 -12.96
C LYS A 118 4.91 -2.51 -12.70
N LEU A 119 6.18 -2.14 -12.67
CA LEU A 119 6.64 -0.78 -12.49
C LEU A 119 7.18 -0.26 -13.82
N ILE A 120 6.61 0.84 -14.30
CA ILE A 120 7.12 1.56 -15.46
C ILE A 120 7.52 2.94 -14.98
N THR A 121 8.81 3.25 -15.09
CA THR A 121 9.34 4.57 -14.75
C THR A 121 9.62 5.34 -16.04
N SER A 122 9.15 6.58 -16.08
CA SER A 122 9.48 7.57 -17.11
C SER A 122 10.07 8.80 -16.44
N SER A 123 10.65 9.72 -17.20
CA SER A 123 11.20 10.97 -16.63
C SER A 123 10.15 11.80 -15.89
N LYS A 124 8.88 11.70 -16.30
CA LYS A 124 7.78 12.54 -15.78
C LYS A 124 6.74 11.79 -14.96
N ALA A 125 6.76 10.46 -14.92
CA ALA A 125 5.71 9.69 -14.26
C ALA A 125 6.17 8.29 -13.88
N ILE A 126 5.55 7.75 -12.83
CA ILE A 126 5.67 6.36 -12.40
C ILE A 126 4.33 5.69 -12.58
N SER A 127 4.28 4.57 -13.30
CA SER A 127 3.07 3.77 -13.48
C SER A 127 3.19 2.43 -12.77
N LEU A 128 2.15 2.06 -12.03
CA LEU A 128 2.00 0.78 -11.33
C LEU A 128 0.79 0.03 -11.89
N SER A 129 0.98 -1.19 -12.37
CA SER A 129 -0.13 -2.02 -12.86
C SER A 129 0.06 -3.50 -12.51
N GLN A 130 -1.04 -4.28 -12.54
CA GLN A 130 -1.03 -5.70 -12.15
C GLN A 130 -1.78 -6.62 -13.15
N PRO A 131 -1.51 -6.52 -14.47
CA PRO A 131 -2.25 -7.28 -15.48
C PRO A 131 -2.11 -8.80 -15.29
N THR A 132 -0.94 -9.27 -14.83
CA THR A 132 -0.69 -10.70 -14.58
C THR A 132 -1.57 -11.26 -13.47
N LEU A 133 -1.80 -10.49 -12.39
CA LEU A 133 -2.67 -10.91 -11.29
C LEU A 133 -4.14 -10.95 -11.72
N ILE A 134 -4.57 -9.95 -12.50
CA ILE A 134 -5.93 -9.92 -13.07
C ILE A 134 -6.13 -11.12 -13.99
N LYS A 135 -5.15 -11.43 -14.86
CA LYS A 135 -5.20 -12.59 -15.76
C LYS A 135 -5.37 -13.89 -14.97
N LYS A 136 -4.54 -14.10 -13.95
CA LYS A 136 -4.60 -15.28 -13.09
C LYS A 136 -5.95 -15.41 -12.39
N GLY A 137 -6.52 -14.30 -11.91
CA GLY A 137 -7.85 -14.31 -11.31
C GLY A 137 -8.96 -14.67 -12.31
N LEU A 138 -8.88 -14.18 -13.56
CA LEU A 138 -9.82 -14.54 -14.63
C LEU A 138 -9.71 -16.01 -15.04
N GLU A 139 -8.49 -16.57 -15.07
CA GLU A 139 -8.24 -17.99 -15.34
C GLU A 139 -8.83 -18.87 -14.24
N ILE A 140 -8.62 -18.53 -12.96
CA ILE A 140 -9.19 -19.29 -11.83
C ILE A 140 -10.73 -19.25 -11.81
N LEU A 141 -11.33 -18.19 -12.36
CA LEU A 141 -12.78 -18.00 -12.43
C LEU A 141 -13.42 -18.54 -13.72
N ASP A 142 -12.65 -19.10 -14.64
CA ASP A 142 -13.10 -19.49 -15.97
C ASP A 142 -13.82 -18.34 -16.72
N LEU A 143 -13.36 -17.09 -16.53
CA LEU A 143 -13.93 -15.89 -17.16
C LEU A 143 -13.17 -15.43 -18.43
N VAL A 144 -12.21 -16.24 -18.88
CA VAL A 144 -11.30 -15.92 -19.99
C VAL A 144 -12.03 -15.72 -21.34
N ASP A 145 -13.20 -16.33 -21.53
CA ASP A 145 -13.98 -16.21 -22.78
C ASP A 145 -15.21 -15.30 -22.66
N TYR A 146 -15.52 -14.79 -21.46
CA TYR A 146 -16.70 -13.96 -21.24
C TYR A 146 -16.56 -12.53 -21.76
N LYS A 147 -17.66 -11.91 -22.24
CA LYS A 147 -17.60 -10.50 -22.67
C LYS A 147 -17.29 -9.57 -21.47
N PRO A 148 -16.41 -8.57 -21.65
CA PRO A 148 -16.11 -7.61 -20.60
C PRO A 148 -17.29 -6.67 -20.36
N PHE A 149 -17.40 -6.16 -19.12
CA PHE A 149 -18.33 -5.09 -18.77
C PHE A 149 -17.57 -3.76 -18.66
N LYS A 150 -18.25 -2.65 -18.99
CA LYS A 150 -17.62 -1.31 -18.99
C LYS A 150 -17.66 -0.61 -17.62
N MET A 151 -18.52 -1.06 -16.71
CA MET A 151 -18.77 -0.37 -15.45
C MET A 151 -18.37 -1.25 -14.26
N PRO A 152 -17.68 -0.70 -13.24
CA PRO A 152 -17.26 -1.47 -12.07
C PRO A 152 -18.45 -1.99 -11.28
N THR A 153 -19.51 -1.21 -11.13
CA THR A 153 -20.72 -1.58 -10.38
C THR A 153 -21.95 -1.03 -11.08
N THR A 154 -23.04 -1.78 -11.10
CA THR A 154 -24.36 -1.20 -11.42
C THR A 154 -24.80 -0.37 -10.20
N PRO A 155 -25.19 0.91 -10.32
CA PRO A 155 -25.41 1.80 -9.18
C PRO A 155 -26.65 1.44 -8.34
N ALA A 156 -27.31 0.33 -8.67
CA ALA A 156 -28.63 -0.07 -8.18
C ALA A 156 -28.65 -1.40 -7.43
N ILE A 157 -27.51 -2.09 -7.25
CA ILE A 157 -27.50 -3.35 -6.49
C ILE A 157 -27.24 -3.02 -5.02
N GLN A 158 -28.31 -2.85 -4.25
CA GLN A 158 -28.25 -2.93 -2.79
C GLN A 158 -28.01 -4.41 -2.44
N LEU A 159 -26.83 -4.70 -1.91
CA LEU A 159 -26.51 -6.02 -1.37
C LEU A 159 -26.97 -6.05 0.09
N HIS A 160 -27.67 -7.10 0.46
CA HIS A 160 -28.29 -7.27 1.77
C HIS A 160 -27.64 -8.43 2.52
N THR A 161 -27.74 -8.45 3.84
CA THR A 161 -27.29 -9.61 4.61
C THR A 161 -28.05 -10.87 4.17
N SER A 162 -27.31 -11.94 3.87
CA SER A 162 -27.88 -13.20 3.38
C SER A 162 -28.72 -13.89 4.45
N SER A 163 -29.86 -14.46 4.07
CA SER A 163 -30.55 -15.44 4.92
C SER A 163 -29.70 -16.72 5.06
N GLU A 164 -29.93 -17.50 6.12
CA GLU A 164 -29.24 -18.79 6.30
C GLU A 164 -29.50 -19.73 5.11
N GLU A 165 -30.72 -19.74 4.58
CA GLU A 165 -31.11 -20.56 3.43
C GLU A 165 -30.33 -20.18 2.16
N ASP A 166 -30.17 -18.88 1.90
CA ASP A 166 -29.42 -18.37 0.75
C ASP A 166 -27.92 -18.65 0.88
N HIS A 167 -27.38 -18.55 2.10
CA HIS A 167 -25.99 -18.89 2.38
C HIS A 167 -25.72 -20.38 2.15
N GLN A 168 -26.60 -21.27 2.64
CA GLN A 168 -26.52 -22.70 2.37
C GLN A 168 -26.63 -23.01 0.87
N GLY A 169 -27.43 -22.25 0.13
CA GLY A 169 -27.48 -22.29 -1.33
C GLY A 169 -26.14 -21.97 -1.99
N PHE A 170 -25.40 -20.98 -1.48
CA PHE A 170 -24.06 -20.63 -1.95
C PHE A 170 -23.01 -21.69 -1.60
N LEU A 171 -23.04 -22.27 -0.40
CA LEU A 171 -22.06 -23.28 0.02
C LEU A 171 -22.02 -24.50 -0.91
N LYS A 172 -23.14 -24.84 -1.56
CA LYS A 172 -23.24 -25.90 -2.56
C LYS A 172 -22.37 -25.66 -3.80
N LEU A 173 -21.98 -24.41 -4.08
CA LEU A 173 -21.09 -24.07 -5.20
C LEU A 173 -19.63 -24.46 -4.91
N ASN A 174 -19.27 -24.72 -3.65
CA ASN A 174 -17.90 -25.04 -3.21
C ASN A 174 -16.85 -24.00 -3.66
N VAL A 175 -17.25 -22.73 -3.67
CA VAL A 175 -16.40 -21.60 -4.08
C VAL A 175 -15.89 -20.86 -2.85
N ASN A 176 -14.59 -20.58 -2.81
CA ASN A 176 -14.00 -19.75 -1.77
C ASN A 176 -14.13 -18.25 -2.11
N TYR A 177 -15.23 -17.63 -1.65
CA TYR A 177 -15.49 -16.20 -1.84
C TYR A 177 -14.34 -15.29 -1.38
N ARG A 178 -13.71 -15.63 -0.24
CA ARG A 178 -12.66 -14.81 0.40
C ARG A 178 -11.39 -14.70 -0.44
N THR A 179 -11.07 -15.74 -1.20
CA THR A 179 -9.91 -15.70 -2.11
C THR A 179 -10.07 -14.58 -3.14
N TYR A 180 -11.27 -14.43 -3.71
CA TYR A 180 -11.53 -13.44 -4.75
C TYR A 180 -11.61 -12.02 -4.18
N THR A 181 -12.30 -11.82 -3.04
CA THR A 181 -12.28 -10.51 -2.36
C THR A 181 -10.85 -10.12 -1.95
N ALA A 182 -10.02 -11.05 -1.50
CA ALA A 182 -8.62 -10.78 -1.14
C ALA A 182 -7.80 -10.32 -2.34
N ILE A 183 -7.93 -10.97 -3.50
CA ILE A 183 -7.24 -10.54 -4.73
C ILE A 183 -7.70 -9.14 -5.16
N LEU A 184 -9.02 -8.89 -5.14
CA LEU A 184 -9.55 -7.58 -5.47
C LEU A 184 -9.08 -6.49 -4.50
N ASN A 185 -9.00 -6.80 -3.20
CA ASN A 185 -8.48 -5.89 -2.18
C ASN A 185 -7.00 -5.58 -2.42
N TYR A 186 -6.21 -6.58 -2.81
CA TYR A 186 -4.83 -6.35 -3.18
C TYR A 186 -4.72 -5.41 -4.40
N LEU A 187 -5.52 -5.63 -5.46
CA LEU A 187 -5.56 -4.72 -6.61
C LEU A 187 -5.95 -3.30 -6.19
N ALA A 188 -7.01 -3.17 -5.39
CA ALA A 188 -7.55 -1.89 -4.93
C ALA A 188 -6.53 -1.05 -4.15
N CYS A 189 -5.83 -1.68 -3.20
CA CYS A 189 -4.86 -1.00 -2.34
C CYS A 189 -3.54 -0.65 -3.05
N ARG A 190 -3.24 -1.24 -4.21
CA ARG A 190 -1.89 -1.19 -4.80
C ARG A 190 -1.83 -0.46 -6.14
N SER A 191 -2.75 -0.75 -7.05
CA SER A 191 -2.69 -0.22 -8.43
C SER A 191 -4.03 0.22 -9.02
N ARG A 192 -5.15 -0.12 -8.36
CA ARG A 192 -6.50 0.06 -8.88
C ARG A 192 -7.45 0.73 -7.87
N PRO A 193 -7.17 1.97 -7.44
CA PRO A 193 -8.01 2.66 -6.45
C PRO A 193 -9.47 2.83 -6.89
N ASP A 194 -9.76 2.77 -8.19
CA ASP A 194 -11.12 2.73 -8.75
C ASP A 194 -11.96 1.56 -8.23
N LEU A 195 -11.32 0.44 -7.86
CA LEU A 195 -12.03 -0.74 -7.37
C LEU A 195 -12.47 -0.61 -5.91
N ALA A 196 -11.88 0.35 -5.21
CA ALA A 196 -11.82 0.27 -3.77
C ALA A 196 -13.23 0.33 -3.18
N SER A 197 -14.15 1.18 -3.68
CA SER A 197 -15.52 1.25 -3.18
C SER A 197 -16.25 -0.09 -3.26
N ALA A 198 -16.24 -0.71 -4.45
CA ALA A 198 -16.89 -1.99 -4.68
C ALA A 198 -16.30 -3.12 -3.83
N VAL A 199 -14.97 -3.16 -3.69
CA VAL A 199 -14.30 -4.15 -2.83
C VAL A 199 -14.72 -4.01 -1.38
N CYS A 200 -14.89 -2.77 -0.90
CA CYS A 200 -15.33 -2.51 0.46
C CYS A 200 -16.71 -3.13 0.72
N ILE A 201 -17.66 -2.93 -0.22
CA ILE A 201 -19.00 -3.49 -0.13
C ILE A 201 -18.94 -5.03 -0.16
N LEU A 202 -18.26 -5.62 -1.14
CA LEU A 202 -18.16 -7.08 -1.30
C LEU A 202 -17.49 -7.74 -0.08
N SER A 203 -16.52 -7.07 0.54
CA SER A 203 -15.77 -7.63 1.67
C SER A 203 -16.60 -7.79 2.94
N ARG A 204 -17.74 -7.08 3.07
CA ARG A 204 -18.67 -7.23 4.20
C ARG A 204 -19.26 -8.64 4.26
N PHE A 205 -19.46 -9.27 3.11
CA PHE A 205 -20.07 -10.58 2.97
C PHE A 205 -19.05 -11.73 2.98
N ASN A 206 -17.81 -11.48 3.43
CA ASN A 206 -16.77 -12.52 3.52
C ASN A 206 -17.12 -13.66 4.49
N GLN A 207 -17.97 -13.42 5.48
CA GLN A 207 -18.38 -14.44 6.47
C GLN A 207 -19.58 -15.25 6.00
N GLY A 208 -20.61 -14.59 5.45
CA GLY A 208 -21.81 -15.22 4.90
C GLY A 208 -22.13 -14.68 3.50
N PRO A 209 -21.42 -15.11 2.45
CA PRO A 209 -21.77 -14.77 1.08
C PRO A 209 -23.00 -15.55 0.60
N ASP A 210 -23.74 -15.00 -0.35
CA ASP A 210 -24.84 -15.67 -1.03
C ASP A 210 -24.64 -15.66 -2.56
N ILE A 211 -25.62 -16.19 -3.29
CA ILE A 211 -25.59 -16.26 -4.75
C ILE A 211 -25.62 -14.85 -5.39
N THR A 212 -26.29 -13.88 -4.77
CA THR A 212 -26.34 -12.49 -5.26
C THR A 212 -25.00 -11.79 -5.08
N HIS A 213 -24.34 -11.99 -3.92
CA HIS A 213 -22.97 -11.56 -3.65
C HIS A 213 -21.99 -12.16 -4.64
N TRP A 214 -22.16 -13.44 -4.97
CA TRP A 214 -21.32 -14.11 -5.97
C TRP A 214 -21.52 -13.55 -7.38
N LYS A 215 -22.77 -13.29 -7.78
CA LYS A 215 -23.06 -12.65 -9.09
C LYS A 215 -22.44 -11.25 -9.17
N ALA A 216 -22.52 -10.47 -8.10
CA ALA A 216 -21.88 -9.15 -8.02
C ALA A 216 -20.35 -9.25 -8.14
N MET A 217 -19.73 -10.22 -7.45
CA MET A 217 -18.31 -10.53 -7.56
C MET A 217 -17.92 -10.86 -9.02
N LEU A 218 -18.64 -11.76 -9.68
CA LEU A 218 -18.38 -12.13 -11.07
C LEU A 218 -18.54 -10.96 -12.04
N HIS A 219 -19.54 -10.09 -11.82
CA HIS A 219 -19.70 -8.85 -12.60
C HIS A 219 -18.45 -7.97 -12.50
N PHE A 220 -17.91 -7.82 -11.30
CA PHE A 220 -16.71 -7.04 -11.03
C PHE A 220 -15.47 -7.59 -11.75
N TRP A 221 -15.31 -8.92 -11.76
CA TRP A 221 -14.24 -9.57 -12.51
C TRP A 221 -14.37 -9.38 -14.02
N LYS A 222 -15.60 -9.34 -14.57
CA LYS A 222 -15.80 -9.00 -15.98
C LYS A 222 -15.47 -7.55 -16.30
N TYR A 223 -15.63 -6.62 -15.35
CA TYR A 223 -15.12 -5.25 -15.50
C TYR A 223 -13.59 -5.21 -15.53
N LEU A 224 -12.93 -5.95 -14.65
CA LEU A 224 -11.47 -6.07 -14.64
C LEU A 224 -10.92 -6.63 -15.94
N LYS A 225 -11.64 -7.55 -16.59
CA LYS A 225 -11.27 -8.04 -17.91
C LYS A 225 -11.23 -6.93 -18.97
N GLY A 226 -12.21 -6.02 -18.96
CA GLY A 226 -12.25 -4.88 -19.88
C GLY A 226 -11.24 -3.79 -19.56
N THR A 227 -10.68 -3.79 -18.35
CA THR A 227 -9.79 -2.75 -17.82
C THR A 227 -8.47 -3.33 -17.32
N GLN A 228 -8.02 -4.46 -17.88
CA GLN A 228 -6.86 -5.20 -17.38
C GLN A 228 -5.56 -4.39 -17.43
N ASP A 229 -5.45 -3.50 -18.43
CA ASP A 229 -4.28 -2.65 -18.64
C ASP A 229 -4.30 -1.36 -17.82
N PHE A 230 -5.38 -1.12 -17.05
CA PHE A 230 -5.44 0.05 -16.18
C PHE A 230 -4.45 -0.09 -15.03
N GLY A 231 -3.89 1.03 -14.61
CA GLY A 231 -2.96 1.12 -13.51
C GLY A 231 -2.93 2.53 -12.93
N LEU A 232 -2.20 2.67 -11.83
CA LEU A 232 -2.02 3.92 -11.14
C LEU A 232 -0.83 4.67 -11.73
N ILE A 233 -1.09 5.87 -12.27
CA ILE A 233 -0.06 6.75 -12.82
C ILE A 233 0.17 7.90 -11.83
N LEU A 234 1.37 7.95 -11.26
CA LEU A 234 1.86 9.04 -10.42
C LEU A 234 2.59 10.02 -11.33
N LYS A 235 1.97 11.17 -11.61
CA LYS A 235 2.52 12.22 -12.46
C LYS A 235 2.44 13.55 -11.71
N PRO A 236 3.57 14.19 -11.35
CA PRO A 236 3.58 15.52 -10.79
C PRO A 236 3.01 16.50 -11.81
N ASP A 237 2.20 17.42 -11.31
CA ASP A 237 2.03 18.70 -11.98
C ASP A 237 3.02 19.69 -11.36
N PRO A 238 4.01 20.21 -12.12
CA PRO A 238 4.93 21.23 -11.64
C PRO A 238 4.22 22.48 -11.10
N ALA A 239 3.01 22.79 -11.59
CA ALA A 239 2.22 23.92 -11.10
C ALA A 239 1.67 23.71 -9.68
N LEU A 240 1.65 22.46 -9.19
CA LEU A 240 1.15 22.09 -7.87
C LEU A 240 2.27 21.75 -6.87
N LEU A 241 3.51 22.12 -7.18
CA LEU A 241 4.65 22.01 -6.25
C LEU A 241 4.35 22.82 -4.99
N SER A 242 4.45 22.16 -3.83
CA SER A 242 4.18 22.77 -2.53
C SER A 242 5.10 22.18 -1.47
N ASP A 243 5.55 23.03 -0.54
CA ASP A 243 6.34 22.62 0.63
C ASP A 243 5.45 22.00 1.74
N CYS A 244 4.16 21.81 1.48
CA CYS A 244 3.22 21.13 2.36
C CYS A 244 2.68 19.82 1.76
N ILE A 245 2.19 18.95 2.64
CA ILE A 245 1.45 17.74 2.25
C ILE A 245 0.03 18.16 1.88
N LEU A 246 -0.45 17.75 0.70
CA LEU A 246 -1.84 17.88 0.28
C LEU A 246 -2.59 16.63 0.71
N PHE A 247 -3.59 16.78 1.58
CA PHE A 247 -4.32 15.66 2.16
C PHE A 247 -5.80 15.77 1.78
N TYR A 248 -6.24 14.94 0.85
CA TYR A 248 -7.62 14.87 0.38
C TYR A 248 -8.38 13.84 1.19
N THR A 249 -9.57 14.20 1.66
CA THR A 249 -10.43 13.29 2.43
C THR A 249 -11.84 13.40 1.94
N ASP A 250 -12.47 12.24 1.79
CA ASP A 250 -13.89 12.09 1.56
C ASP A 250 -14.44 11.11 2.60
N ALA A 251 -15.62 11.39 3.12
CA ALA A 251 -16.30 10.56 4.08
C ALA A 251 -17.78 10.51 3.78
N MET A 252 -18.28 9.30 3.57
CA MET A 252 -19.69 9.00 3.37
C MET A 252 -20.26 8.42 4.66
N TRP A 253 -21.33 9.03 5.17
CA TRP A 253 -22.01 8.57 6.37
C TRP A 253 -23.33 7.89 6.01
N ALA A 254 -23.58 6.72 6.61
CA ALA A 254 -24.88 6.04 6.60
C ALA A 254 -25.44 5.63 5.23
N GLU A 255 -24.59 5.44 4.20
CA GLU A 255 -24.98 4.81 2.93
C GLU A 255 -25.44 3.36 3.12
N ASP A 256 -24.79 2.64 4.05
CA ASP A 256 -25.25 1.33 4.47
C ASP A 256 -26.49 1.47 5.36
N GLN A 257 -27.64 1.04 4.85
CA GLN A 257 -28.91 1.11 5.56
C GLN A 257 -28.94 0.20 6.79
N GLU A 258 -28.16 -0.89 6.79
CA GLU A 258 -28.13 -1.88 7.87
C GLU A 258 -27.17 -1.44 8.98
N THR A 259 -25.92 -1.16 8.64
CA THR A 259 -24.88 -0.90 9.66
C THR A 259 -24.78 0.58 10.05
N ARG A 260 -25.16 1.50 9.16
CA ARG A 260 -25.04 2.96 9.34
C ARG A 260 -23.62 3.44 9.72
N ILE A 261 -22.60 2.62 9.44
CA ILE A 261 -21.20 2.92 9.75
C ILE A 261 -20.66 4.00 8.79
N LEU A 262 -19.78 4.86 9.31
CA LEU A 262 -19.06 5.85 8.52
C LEU A 262 -17.98 5.18 7.67
N GLN A 263 -17.94 5.48 6.38
CA GLN A 263 -16.85 5.08 5.51
C GLN A 263 -16.06 6.31 5.10
N SER A 264 -14.74 6.30 5.27
CA SER A 264 -13.90 7.37 4.76
C SER A 264 -12.70 6.87 3.97
N GLY A 265 -12.31 7.67 2.98
CA GLY A 265 -11.11 7.49 2.18
C GLY A 265 -10.26 8.76 2.24
N SER A 266 -8.95 8.58 2.34
CA SER A 266 -7.97 9.66 2.27
C SER A 266 -6.95 9.37 1.19
N ILE A 267 -6.46 10.42 0.54
CA ILE A 267 -5.31 10.36 -0.35
C ILE A 267 -4.40 11.55 -0.02
N ALA A 268 -3.17 11.26 0.39
CA ALA A 268 -2.15 12.24 0.64
C ALA A 268 -1.15 12.28 -0.51
N PHE A 269 -0.86 13.50 -0.99
CA PHE A 269 0.17 13.78 -1.98
C PHE A 269 1.19 14.74 -1.39
N GLN A 270 2.45 14.47 -1.70
CA GLN A 270 3.48 15.47 -1.60
C GLN A 270 4.35 15.44 -2.84
N ILE A 271 4.59 16.63 -3.40
CA ILE A 271 5.49 16.84 -4.54
C ILE A 271 6.60 17.76 -4.04
N LEU A 272 7.79 17.19 -3.84
CA LEU A 272 8.92 17.96 -3.32
C LEU A 272 9.76 18.57 -4.45
N PRO A 273 10.24 19.81 -4.28
CA PRO A 273 11.31 20.33 -5.11
C PRO A 273 12.62 19.55 -4.88
N LYS A 274 13.47 19.55 -5.90
CA LYS A 274 14.78 18.90 -5.96
C LYS A 274 15.65 19.26 -4.74
N SER A 275 16.33 18.29 -4.13
CA SER A 275 17.44 18.60 -3.21
C SER A 275 18.66 19.06 -4.01
N VAL A 276 19.35 20.08 -3.50
CA VAL A 276 20.46 20.81 -4.17
C VAL A 276 21.61 19.89 -4.65
N GLU A 277 21.72 18.67 -4.14
CA GLU A 277 22.82 17.74 -4.38
C GLU A 277 22.56 16.66 -5.46
N GLN A 278 21.35 16.59 -6.05
CA GLN A 278 21.00 15.58 -7.06
C GLN A 278 20.82 16.19 -8.45
N GLN A 279 21.85 16.85 -8.99
CA GLN A 279 21.72 17.68 -10.19
C GLN A 279 21.42 16.95 -11.52
N GLU A 280 21.61 15.64 -11.65
CA GLU A 280 21.73 15.04 -13.00
C GLU A 280 20.50 14.30 -13.59
N THR A 281 19.35 14.22 -12.92
CA THR A 281 18.12 13.72 -13.58
C THR A 281 16.87 14.51 -13.20
N ASP A 282 16.04 14.87 -14.17
CA ASP A 282 14.75 15.57 -14.02
C ASP A 282 13.71 14.69 -13.28
N LYS A 283 13.89 14.47 -11.98
CA LYS A 283 13.01 13.60 -11.18
C LYS A 283 12.52 14.32 -9.94
N TYR A 284 11.20 14.40 -9.77
CA TYR A 284 10.53 14.90 -8.57
C TYR A 284 10.30 13.75 -7.58
N HIS A 285 10.33 14.03 -6.27
CA HIS A 285 9.97 13.04 -5.26
C HIS A 285 8.47 13.06 -4.97
N HIS A 286 7.89 11.87 -4.89
CA HIS A 286 6.48 11.65 -4.62
C HIS A 286 6.28 10.79 -3.39
N VAL A 287 5.38 11.23 -2.52
CA VAL A 287 4.74 10.35 -1.54
C VAL A 287 3.26 10.33 -1.88
N LEU A 288 2.79 9.17 -2.35
CA LEU A 288 1.37 8.86 -2.40
C LEU A 288 1.05 7.90 -1.27
N HIS A 289 0.04 8.26 -0.48
CA HIS A 289 -0.49 7.39 0.54
C HIS A 289 -2.01 7.44 0.52
N GLY A 290 -2.63 6.29 0.28
CA GLY A 290 -4.09 6.15 0.35
C GLY A 290 -4.46 5.25 1.52
N ILE A 291 -5.32 5.73 2.41
CA ILE A 291 -5.89 4.92 3.49
C ILE A 291 -7.41 5.05 3.48
N ARG A 292 -8.06 4.01 4.01
CA ARG A 292 -9.45 4.04 4.41
C ARG A 292 -9.55 3.86 5.90
N THR A 293 -10.29 4.75 6.54
CA THR A 293 -10.56 4.65 7.97
C THR A 293 -12.07 4.68 8.20
N GLU A 294 -12.50 3.94 9.21
CA GLU A 294 -13.88 3.98 9.71
C GLU A 294 -14.11 5.20 10.64
N HIS A 295 -13.04 5.96 10.91
CA HIS A 295 -13.03 7.04 11.89
C HIS A 295 -12.27 8.27 11.36
N ILE A 296 -12.90 9.44 11.44
CA ILE A 296 -12.32 10.75 11.08
C ILE A 296 -11.05 11.06 11.91
N GLY A 297 -10.94 10.50 13.11
CA GLY A 297 -9.75 10.63 13.97
C GLY A 297 -8.46 10.07 13.36
N GLY A 298 -8.56 9.04 12.50
CA GLY A 298 -7.41 8.36 11.89
C GLY A 298 -6.59 9.26 10.95
N TRP A 299 -7.24 10.20 10.24
CA TRP A 299 -6.56 11.09 9.29
C TRP A 299 -5.45 11.94 9.95
N GLY A 300 -5.67 12.32 11.21
CA GLY A 300 -4.72 13.13 11.96
C GLY A 300 -3.45 12.37 12.36
N GLU A 301 -3.57 11.09 12.70
CA GLU A 301 -2.46 10.21 13.07
C GLU A 301 -1.65 9.83 11.83
N GLU A 302 -2.34 9.50 10.73
CA GLU A 302 -1.72 9.19 9.43
C GLU A 302 -0.92 10.36 8.87
N ASN A 303 -1.53 11.55 8.86
CA ASN A 303 -0.82 12.75 8.41
C ASN A 303 0.40 13.04 9.30
N GLN A 304 0.31 12.79 10.60
CA GLN A 304 1.43 12.96 11.51
C GLN A 304 2.55 11.95 11.22
N TRP A 305 2.21 10.69 11.00
CA TRP A 305 3.16 9.66 10.59
C TRP A 305 3.86 10.02 9.27
N LEU A 306 3.08 10.40 8.24
CA LEU A 306 3.62 10.86 6.95
C LEU A 306 4.56 12.06 7.11
N THR A 307 4.13 13.08 7.87
CA THR A 307 4.93 14.27 8.16
C THR A 307 6.29 13.89 8.76
N PHE A 308 6.30 12.95 9.69
CA PHE A 308 7.54 12.51 10.33
C PHE A 308 8.44 11.69 9.41
N LEU A 309 7.86 10.76 8.63
CA LEU A 309 8.61 9.96 7.66
C LEU A 309 9.30 10.86 6.62
N ILE A 310 8.59 11.85 6.11
CA ILE A 310 9.10 12.79 5.09
C ILE A 310 10.22 13.67 5.66
N LYS A 311 10.04 14.16 6.89
CA LYS A 311 11.10 14.90 7.61
C LYS A 311 12.33 14.05 7.84
N GLU A 312 12.16 12.77 8.16
CA GLU A 312 13.27 11.84 8.34
C GLU A 312 14.01 11.59 7.02
N LEU A 313 13.29 11.37 5.92
CA LEU A 313 13.88 11.14 4.61
C LEU A 313 14.69 12.33 4.10
N TRP A 314 14.09 13.52 4.09
CA TRP A 314 14.64 14.65 3.35
C TRP A 314 15.18 15.80 4.21
N LYS A 315 15.12 15.70 5.56
CA LYS A 315 15.49 16.79 6.49
C LYS A 315 14.76 18.11 6.21
N LEU A 316 13.59 18.05 5.55
CA LEU A 316 12.86 19.24 5.13
C LEU A 316 12.04 19.81 6.27
N LYS A 317 11.93 21.13 6.31
CA LYS A 317 10.98 21.83 7.16
C LYS A 317 9.68 21.96 6.39
N LEU A 318 8.78 20.99 6.61
CA LEU A 318 7.46 21.00 5.96
C LEU A 318 6.55 22.05 6.57
N ASP A 319 5.83 22.74 5.70
CA ASP A 319 4.70 23.55 6.08
C ASP A 319 3.54 22.70 6.59
N PRO A 320 2.60 23.31 7.34
CA PRO A 320 1.44 22.57 7.83
C PRO A 320 0.63 21.97 6.68
N THR A 321 0.27 20.69 6.81
CA THR A 321 -0.54 19.94 5.83
C THR A 321 -1.80 20.70 5.42
N LEU A 322 -2.06 20.79 4.12
CA LEU A 322 -3.30 21.33 3.59
C LEU A 322 -4.35 20.23 3.49
N PHE A 323 -5.41 20.32 4.30
CA PHE A 323 -6.53 19.39 4.24
C PHE A 323 -7.59 19.89 3.25
N HIS A 324 -7.87 19.08 2.23
CA HIS A 324 -8.96 19.27 1.29
C HIS A 324 -10.13 18.38 1.71
N VAL A 325 -11.17 19.01 2.27
CA VAL A 325 -12.41 18.36 2.70
C VAL A 325 -13.55 18.92 1.88
N ASP A 326 -14.30 18.05 1.23
CA ASP A 326 -15.48 18.37 0.42
C ASP A 326 -16.77 18.51 1.24
N ASN A 327 -16.79 17.98 2.46
CA ASN A 327 -17.91 18.10 3.39
C ASN A 327 -18.12 19.55 3.87
N CYS A 328 -18.98 20.27 3.15
CA CYS A 328 -19.34 21.67 3.42
C CYS A 328 -19.88 21.87 4.85
N ALA A 329 -20.68 20.92 5.36
CA ALA A 329 -21.22 21.01 6.72
C ALA A 329 -20.13 20.91 7.80
N LEU A 330 -19.10 20.08 7.58
CA LEU A 330 -17.93 20.02 8.47
C LEU A 330 -17.14 21.33 8.42
N MET A 331 -16.93 21.88 7.22
CA MET A 331 -16.22 23.15 7.03
C MET A 331 -16.96 24.32 7.69
N GLU A 332 -18.28 24.39 7.53
CA GLU A 332 -19.13 25.36 8.23
C GLU A 332 -19.04 25.19 9.74
N LYS A 333 -19.06 23.97 10.26
CA LYS A 333 -18.99 23.71 11.71
C LYS A 333 -17.62 24.04 12.31
N LEU A 334 -16.54 23.87 11.53
CA LEU A 334 -15.18 24.28 11.93
C LEU A 334 -15.03 25.81 11.99
N ASN A 335 -15.64 26.51 11.02
CA ASN A 335 -15.63 27.97 10.95
C ASN A 335 -16.57 28.60 11.99
N ASN A 336 -17.83 28.18 12.00
CA ASN A 336 -18.95 28.73 12.77
C ASN A 336 -19.36 27.76 13.87
N PHE A 337 -18.63 27.75 14.98
CA PHE A 337 -18.89 26.81 16.06
C PHE A 337 -20.10 27.24 16.90
N TRP A 338 -21.26 26.69 16.58
CA TRP A 338 -22.44 26.75 17.44
C TRP A 338 -22.54 25.43 18.21
N ALA A 339 -22.40 25.50 19.53
CA ALA A 339 -22.52 24.35 20.40
C ALA A 339 -24.00 23.95 20.50
N ASN A 340 -24.40 22.91 19.77
CA ASN A 340 -25.72 22.31 19.92
C ASN A 340 -25.64 21.11 20.88
N SER A 341 -26.52 21.09 21.88
CA SER A 341 -26.60 20.06 22.93
C SER A 341 -26.77 18.62 22.40
N LYS A 342 -27.19 18.47 21.13
CA LYS A 342 -27.40 17.19 20.44
C LYS A 342 -26.14 16.56 19.81
N THR A 343 -24.99 17.24 19.74
CA THR A 343 -23.76 16.71 19.09
C THR A 343 -22.53 16.55 20.00
N LYS A 344 -22.73 16.32 21.30
CA LYS A 344 -21.65 16.27 22.31
C LYS A 344 -20.49 15.30 22.01
N HIS A 345 -20.75 14.14 21.40
CA HIS A 345 -19.71 13.15 21.06
C HIS A 345 -18.85 13.58 19.86
N LEU A 346 -19.47 14.23 18.86
CA LEU A 346 -18.76 14.88 17.75
C LEU A 346 -17.93 16.08 18.25
N ASP A 347 -18.39 16.77 19.31
CA ASP A 347 -17.75 17.98 19.79
C ASP A 347 -16.31 17.77 20.30
N ILE A 348 -15.95 16.59 20.83
CA ILE A 348 -14.57 16.32 21.30
C ILE A 348 -13.61 16.16 20.11
N GLN A 349 -13.99 15.34 19.12
CA GLN A 349 -13.18 15.13 17.91
C GLN A 349 -13.09 16.42 17.08
N ILE A 350 -14.20 17.15 16.94
CA ILE A 350 -14.23 18.45 16.25
C ILE A 350 -13.42 19.51 17.02
N LYS A 351 -13.41 19.52 18.36
CA LYS A 351 -12.55 20.43 19.14
C LYS A 351 -11.07 20.17 18.88
N ASN A 352 -10.63 18.90 18.85
CA ASN A 352 -9.25 18.54 18.53
C ASN A 352 -8.88 18.93 17.09
N LEU A 353 -9.76 18.65 16.12
CA LEU A 353 -9.58 19.06 14.73
C LEU A 353 -9.55 20.60 14.60
N ARG A 354 -10.39 21.33 15.33
CA ARG A 354 -10.41 22.79 15.32
C ARG A 354 -9.17 23.39 15.97
N TYR A 355 -8.65 22.80 17.05
CA TYR A 355 -7.37 23.22 17.63
C TYR A 355 -6.23 23.08 16.60
N LYS A 356 -6.18 21.95 15.88
CA LYS A 356 -5.24 21.74 14.77
C LYS A 356 -5.47 22.74 13.63
N TYR A 357 -6.72 22.94 13.20
CA TYR A 357 -7.11 23.86 12.13
C TYR A 357 -6.78 25.34 12.45
N LYS A 358 -7.11 25.81 13.66
CA LYS A 358 -6.77 27.17 14.12
C LYS A 358 -5.25 27.38 14.18
N LYS A 359 -4.50 26.37 14.63
CA LYS A 359 -3.02 26.40 14.68
C LYS A 359 -2.37 26.38 13.29
N GLN A 360 -3.03 25.77 12.30
CA GLN A 360 -2.62 25.88 10.89
C GLN A 360 -2.91 27.27 10.34
N ARG A 361 -4.12 27.81 10.55
CA ARG A 361 -4.53 29.13 10.05
C ARG A 361 -3.67 30.27 10.61
N SER A 362 -3.33 30.24 11.89
CA SER A 362 -2.44 31.25 12.50
C SER A 362 -0.97 31.12 12.07
N ARG A 363 -0.52 29.95 11.61
CA ARG A 363 0.81 29.79 10.99
C ARG A 363 0.85 30.22 9.53
N CYS A 364 -0.20 29.98 8.76
CA CYS A 364 -0.30 30.48 7.38
C CYS A 364 -0.44 32.02 7.34
N GLN A 365 -1.07 32.64 8.34
CA GLN A 365 -1.09 34.11 8.46
C GLN A 365 0.27 34.72 8.88
N ALA A 366 1.18 33.94 9.48
CA ALA A 366 2.50 34.42 9.86
C ALA A 366 3.50 34.47 8.68
N HIS A 367 3.14 33.93 7.52
CA HIS A 367 3.91 33.99 6.27
C HIS A 367 3.26 34.87 5.18
N LEU A 368 2.28 35.69 5.58
CA LEU A 368 1.67 36.73 4.76
C LEU A 368 1.87 38.09 5.44
N PHE A 369 3.14 38.52 5.51
CA PHE A 369 3.56 39.92 5.52
C PHE A 369 4.94 40.04 4.89
#